data_AF-D2YDV2-F1
#
_entry.id   AF-D2YDV2-F1
#
_cell.length_a   1.000
_cell.length_b   1.000
_cell.length_c   1.000
_cell.angle_alpha   90.00
_cell.angle_beta   90.00
_cell.angle_gamma   90.00
#
_symmetry.space_group_name_H-M   'P 1'
#
loop_
_entity.id
_entity.type
_entity.pdbx_description
1 polymer ?
#
loop_
_entity_poly.entity_id
_entity_poly.type
_entity_poly.pdbx_seq_one_letter_code
_entity_poly.pdbx_strand_id
1 'polypeptide(L)'
;MVKRSCAKFFVGYTACLVFIGGHVMTSTKFLFRLSMACMAFVPTLGFSALTITPEPPQLAANGYVLIDYHTGKILVERNAHQKLNPASLTKLMTAYVAGQEMKRGNIHAEDQVRISNNAWAKKFPDSSKMFIEVGSYVNLMDLYRGLIVQSGNDASVAIAEHVAGSESAFVSLMNSWAQQLGMNNSSFANPHGLDDSNLYSTPYDIALLGQAIIRDLPDIYPLYSELSFTYNGITQHNRNGLLRDRSMNVDGMKTGYTSGAGYSLASSATSGEMRLISVVMGSKSVKIREAESKQLLSYGFRFFETVSPHQKESVIQSQRIWYGDKNEVALGSADTVYLTLPRNDVKKLNAVIQLDKTLEAPVAKGDVVGAILYYIGEEKVGEAKLVAQESVEQGGIFKRLFDWFKLLFASWF
;
A
#
# COMPACT_ATOMS: atom_id res chain seq x y z
N MET A 1 -6.11 -53.42 -8.81
CA MET A 1 -6.81 -53.88 -10.02
C MET A 1 -6.93 -52.71 -11.00
N VAL A 2 -6.30 -52.85 -12.19
CA VAL A 2 -6.66 -52.29 -13.52
C VAL A 2 -7.05 -50.80 -13.60
N LYS A 3 -6.15 -49.89 -14.03
CA LYS A 3 -5.92 -49.37 -15.41
C LYS A 3 -7.14 -48.78 -16.14
N ARG A 4 -7.06 -47.51 -16.57
CA ARG A 4 -7.58 -46.89 -17.82
C ARG A 4 -6.90 -45.51 -18.00
N SER A 5 -5.98 -45.39 -18.96
CA SER A 5 -6.11 -44.82 -20.33
C SER A 5 -5.87 -43.30 -20.35
N CYS A 6 -4.74 -42.76 -20.86
CA CYS A 6 -4.14 -42.75 -22.21
C CYS A 6 -4.69 -41.61 -23.11
N ALA A 7 -3.84 -40.63 -23.43
CA ALA A 7 -3.65 -40.06 -24.78
C ALA A 7 -2.53 -38.98 -24.74
N LYS A 8 -1.40 -39.26 -25.38
CA LYS A 8 -0.38 -38.27 -25.79
C LYS A 8 -0.46 -38.18 -27.31
N PHE A 9 -0.66 -36.98 -27.83
CA PHE A 9 -0.50 -36.67 -29.26
C PHE A 9 0.98 -36.44 -29.57
N PHE A 10 1.50 -37.13 -30.57
CA PHE A 10 2.78 -36.87 -31.23
C PHE A 10 2.45 -36.49 -32.68
N VAL A 11 2.92 -35.33 -33.14
CA VAL A 11 2.97 -34.97 -34.55
C VAL A 11 4.44 -34.75 -34.89
N GLY A 12 4.95 -35.56 -35.82
CA GLY A 12 6.32 -35.54 -36.31
C GLY A 12 6.52 -34.52 -37.43
N TYR A 13 7.74 -34.01 -37.53
CA TYR A 13 8.22 -33.23 -38.67
C TYR A 13 8.96 -34.13 -39.66
N THR A 14 8.51 -34.09 -40.91
CA THR A 14 9.05 -34.80 -42.06
C THR A 14 10.28 -34.08 -42.60
N ALA A 15 11.43 -34.76 -42.67
CA ALA A 15 12.62 -34.30 -43.39
C ALA A 15 12.68 -35.01 -44.74
N CYS A 16 12.75 -34.24 -45.83
CA CYS A 16 12.85 -34.71 -47.20
C CYS A 16 14.34 -34.78 -47.60
N LEU A 17 14.80 -35.96 -48.01
CA LEU A 17 16.15 -36.22 -48.51
C LEU A 17 16.01 -36.74 -49.94
N VAL A 18 16.49 -35.95 -50.92
CA VAL A 18 16.58 -36.35 -52.33
C VAL A 18 18.00 -36.84 -52.59
N PHE A 19 18.11 -38.11 -52.99
CA PHE A 19 19.32 -38.73 -53.52
C PHE A 19 19.39 -38.50 -55.04
N ILE A 20 20.53 -38.03 -55.54
CA ILE A 20 20.94 -38.24 -56.94
C ILE A 20 22.39 -38.69 -56.92
N GLY A 21 22.66 -39.88 -57.47
CA GLY A 21 24.00 -40.41 -57.70
C GLY A 21 24.53 -40.07 -59.09
N GLY A 22 25.84 -40.28 -59.28
CA GLY A 22 26.42 -40.50 -60.61
C GLY A 22 27.74 -39.76 -60.89
N HIS A 23 28.79 -40.56 -61.10
CA HIS A 23 30.04 -40.28 -61.83
C HIS A 23 31.10 -39.33 -61.27
N VAL A 24 32.27 -39.92 -60.94
CA VAL A 24 33.57 -39.25 -60.89
C VAL A 24 34.33 -39.64 -62.16
N MET A 25 34.60 -38.64 -63.02
CA MET A 25 35.64 -38.66 -64.04
C MET A 25 36.67 -37.58 -63.73
N THR A 26 37.90 -37.90 -64.05
CA THR A 26 39.18 -37.22 -63.79
C THR A 26 39.35 -35.82 -64.38
N SER A 27 40.24 -35.03 -63.75
CA SER A 27 41.21 -34.08 -64.35
C SER A 27 41.10 -32.60 -63.91
N THR A 28 42.06 -32.24 -63.05
CA THR A 28 42.99 -31.09 -63.15
C THR A 28 42.53 -29.70 -63.65
N LYS A 29 42.83 -28.72 -62.78
CA LYS A 29 43.26 -27.31 -63.01
C LYS A 29 42.23 -26.18 -62.76
N PHE A 30 42.64 -25.34 -61.81
CA PHE A 30 42.56 -23.86 -61.78
C PHE A 30 41.18 -23.18 -61.68
N LEU A 31 41.02 -22.35 -60.63
CA LEU A 31 40.45 -20.98 -60.59
C LEU A 31 39.84 -20.74 -59.18
N PHE A 32 40.49 -19.93 -58.34
CA PHE A 32 40.22 -18.50 -58.11
C PHE A 32 38.90 -18.19 -57.37
N ARG A 33 39.07 -17.74 -56.11
CA ARG A 33 38.24 -16.77 -55.36
C ARG A 33 36.70 -16.94 -55.37
N LEU A 34 36.15 -17.42 -54.25
CA LEU A 34 35.02 -16.78 -53.56
C LEU A 34 34.85 -17.40 -52.15
N SER A 35 35.46 -16.81 -51.12
CA SER A 35 35.14 -17.15 -49.73
C SER A 35 33.91 -16.32 -49.34
N MET A 36 32.74 -16.91 -49.56
CA MET A 36 31.44 -16.34 -49.23
C MET A 36 31.20 -16.60 -47.73
N ALA A 37 31.37 -15.57 -46.91
CA ALA A 37 31.05 -15.61 -45.49
C ALA A 37 29.52 -15.63 -45.30
N CYS A 38 28.91 -16.80 -45.31
CA CYS A 38 27.57 -17.01 -44.78
C CYS A 38 27.63 -16.91 -43.24
N MET A 39 27.53 -15.69 -42.70
CA MET A 39 27.16 -15.52 -41.29
C MET A 39 25.70 -15.96 -41.14
N ALA A 40 25.51 -17.17 -40.64
CA ALA A 40 24.20 -17.64 -40.18
C ALA A 40 23.74 -16.73 -39.05
N PHE A 41 22.75 -15.88 -39.34
CA PHE A 41 22.03 -15.11 -38.34
C PHE A 41 21.19 -16.10 -37.52
N VAL A 42 21.77 -16.63 -36.45
CA VAL A 42 21.01 -17.43 -35.48
C VAL A 42 20.15 -16.44 -34.71
N PRO A 43 18.80 -16.48 -34.82
CA PRO A 43 17.96 -15.67 -33.95
C PRO A 43 18.21 -16.17 -32.53
N THR A 44 18.88 -15.35 -31.73
CA THR A 44 18.94 -15.52 -30.28
C THR A 44 17.52 -15.35 -29.78
N LEU A 45 16.79 -16.47 -29.67
CA LEU A 45 15.58 -16.54 -28.87
C LEU A 45 15.99 -16.18 -27.44
N GLY A 46 15.77 -14.92 -27.08
CA GLY A 46 15.95 -14.44 -25.72
C GLY A 46 15.00 -15.25 -24.84
N PHE A 47 15.54 -16.23 -24.12
CA PHE A 47 14.85 -16.80 -22.98
C PHE A 47 14.71 -15.69 -21.95
N SER A 48 13.57 -15.00 -21.98
CA SER A 48 13.15 -14.16 -20.87
C SER A 48 12.99 -15.10 -19.68
N ALA A 49 13.94 -15.05 -18.74
CA ALA A 49 13.86 -15.83 -17.53
C ALA A 49 12.54 -15.49 -16.84
N LEU A 50 11.63 -16.48 -16.78
CA LEU A 50 10.39 -16.38 -16.02
C LEU A 50 10.77 -15.94 -14.61
N THR A 51 10.37 -14.72 -14.28
CA THR A 51 10.81 -14.06 -13.07
C THR A 51 9.81 -14.45 -11.98
N ILE A 52 10.06 -15.62 -11.37
CA ILE A 52 9.17 -16.21 -10.38
C ILE A 52 9.33 -15.45 -9.06
N THR A 53 8.32 -14.69 -8.68
CA THR A 53 8.20 -14.22 -7.28
C THR A 53 7.91 -15.44 -6.42
N PRO A 54 8.75 -15.78 -5.42
CA PRO A 54 8.53 -16.96 -4.60
C PRO A 54 7.18 -16.91 -3.89
N GLU A 55 6.58 -18.07 -3.63
CA GLU A 55 5.34 -18.13 -2.87
C GLU A 55 5.48 -17.42 -1.51
N PRO A 56 4.43 -16.71 -1.06
CA PRO A 56 4.44 -16.07 0.25
C PRO A 56 4.65 -17.07 1.39
N PRO A 57 5.26 -16.63 2.50
CA PRO A 57 5.44 -17.49 3.67
C PRO A 57 4.10 -17.88 4.30
N GLN A 58 4.00 -19.13 4.77
CA GLN A 58 2.90 -19.58 5.62
C GLN A 58 3.25 -19.31 7.09
N LEU A 59 2.41 -18.51 7.76
CA LEU A 59 2.69 -18.05 9.12
C LEU A 59 1.88 -18.81 10.17
N ALA A 60 2.34 -18.85 11.42
CA ALA A 60 1.62 -19.45 12.55
C ALA A 60 0.67 -18.45 13.26
N ALA A 61 -0.39 -18.01 12.56
CA ALA A 61 -1.41 -17.08 13.07
C ALA A 61 -2.82 -17.39 12.52
N ASN A 62 -3.89 -16.91 13.16
CA ASN A 62 -5.26 -17.14 12.68
C ASN A 62 -5.57 -16.39 11.38
N GLY A 63 -5.02 -15.18 11.21
CA GLY A 63 -5.12 -14.41 9.97
C GLY A 63 -4.03 -13.34 9.88
N TYR A 64 -3.68 -12.96 8.66
CA TYR A 64 -2.71 -11.91 8.40
C TYR A 64 -2.87 -11.23 7.05
N VAL A 65 -2.32 -10.03 6.94
CA VAL A 65 -2.20 -9.28 5.69
C VAL A 65 -0.91 -8.46 5.68
N LEU A 66 -0.35 -8.25 4.49
CA LEU A 66 0.71 -7.31 4.19
C LEU A 66 0.24 -6.41 3.06
N ILE A 67 0.19 -5.11 3.30
CA ILE A 67 -0.17 -4.10 2.29
C ILE A 67 0.96 -3.11 2.09
N ASP A 68 1.04 -2.55 0.89
CA ASP A 68 1.81 -1.32 0.65
C ASP A 68 1.01 -0.09 1.08
N TYR A 69 1.65 0.83 1.80
CA TYR A 69 1.01 2.03 2.33
C TYR A 69 0.57 3.01 1.24
N HIS A 70 1.36 3.19 0.17
CA HIS A 70 1.07 4.20 -0.83
C HIS A 70 -0.03 3.74 -1.80
N THR A 71 0.01 2.47 -2.20
CA THR A 71 -0.91 1.94 -3.21
C THR A 71 -2.12 1.22 -2.62
N GLY A 72 -2.07 0.84 -1.33
CA GLY A 72 -3.08 -0.02 -0.71
C GLY A 72 -3.07 -1.46 -1.24
N LYS A 73 -2.12 -1.83 -2.12
CA LYS A 73 -2.06 -3.15 -2.73
C LYS A 73 -1.78 -4.21 -1.66
N ILE A 74 -2.60 -5.25 -1.62
CA ILE A 74 -2.35 -6.45 -0.83
C ILE A 74 -1.24 -7.25 -1.51
N LEU A 75 -0.15 -7.50 -0.78
CA LEU A 75 1.00 -8.27 -1.26
C LEU A 75 0.95 -9.72 -0.78
N VAL A 76 0.47 -9.92 0.44
CA VAL A 76 0.30 -11.23 1.06
C VAL A 76 -0.94 -11.20 1.94
N GLU A 77 -1.76 -12.24 1.87
CA GLU A 77 -2.90 -12.39 2.77
C GLU A 77 -3.19 -13.85 3.10
N ARG A 78 -3.76 -14.05 4.29
CA ARG A 78 -4.46 -15.28 4.66
C ARG A 78 -5.53 -14.93 5.66
N ASN A 79 -6.78 -15.31 5.38
CA ASN A 79 -7.93 -14.98 6.23
C ASN A 79 -8.00 -13.47 6.53
N ALA A 80 -7.58 -12.61 5.58
CA ALA A 80 -7.46 -11.17 5.82
C ALA A 80 -8.81 -10.48 6.06
N HIS A 81 -9.91 -11.09 5.62
CA HIS A 81 -11.28 -10.64 5.87
C HIS A 81 -12.04 -11.50 6.90
N GLN A 82 -11.36 -12.44 7.57
CA GLN A 82 -11.98 -13.23 8.64
C GLN A 82 -12.15 -12.36 9.89
N LYS A 83 -13.36 -12.34 10.45
CA LYS A 83 -13.65 -11.66 11.72
C LYS A 83 -12.93 -12.37 12.86
N LEU A 84 -12.08 -11.62 13.55
CA LEU A 84 -11.28 -12.04 14.69
C LEU A 84 -11.42 -10.99 15.81
N ASN A 85 -11.16 -11.40 17.04
CA ASN A 85 -11.13 -10.46 18.16
C ASN A 85 -9.85 -9.59 18.06
N PRO A 86 -9.97 -8.25 17.94
CA PRO A 86 -8.83 -7.35 17.79
C PRO A 86 -8.02 -7.16 19.09
N ALA A 87 -8.59 -7.49 20.26
CA ALA A 87 -8.01 -7.16 21.56
C ALA A 87 -7.55 -5.68 21.59
N SER A 88 -6.37 -5.40 22.16
CA SER A 88 -5.80 -4.04 22.21
C SER A 88 -5.45 -3.40 20.86
N LEU A 89 -5.58 -4.11 19.71
CA LEU A 89 -5.53 -3.42 18.41
C LEU A 89 -6.67 -2.41 18.27
N THR A 90 -7.78 -2.59 19.01
CA THR A 90 -8.87 -1.61 19.16
C THR A 90 -8.39 -0.21 19.51
N LYS A 91 -7.30 -0.10 20.29
CA LYS A 91 -6.74 1.19 20.69
C LYS A 91 -6.18 2.01 19.54
N LEU A 92 -5.91 1.39 18.38
CA LEU A 92 -5.62 2.11 17.14
C LEU A 92 -6.81 2.99 16.75
N MET A 93 -8.04 2.47 16.85
CA MET A 93 -9.25 3.23 16.53
C MET A 93 -9.48 4.32 17.57
N THR A 94 -9.26 4.03 18.86
CA THR A 94 -9.34 5.04 19.93
C THR A 94 -8.38 6.20 19.69
N ALA A 95 -7.12 5.91 19.35
CA ALA A 95 -6.13 6.94 19.00
C ALA A 95 -6.53 7.72 17.75
N TYR A 96 -7.06 7.02 16.74
CA TYR A 96 -7.50 7.62 15.48
C TYR A 96 -8.68 8.58 15.67
N VAL A 97 -9.75 8.15 16.34
CA VAL A 97 -10.93 8.99 16.61
C VAL A 97 -10.53 10.24 17.37
N ALA A 98 -9.83 10.10 18.50
CA ALA A 98 -9.40 11.25 19.28
C ALA A 98 -8.47 12.18 18.48
N GLY A 99 -7.64 11.62 17.58
CA GLY A 99 -6.71 12.41 16.77
C GLY A 99 -7.44 13.22 15.70
N GLN A 100 -8.51 12.65 15.14
CA GLN A 100 -9.38 13.36 14.21
C GLN A 100 -10.16 14.48 14.90
N GLU A 101 -10.66 14.24 16.12
CA GLU A 101 -11.32 15.29 16.91
C GLU A 101 -10.35 16.41 17.28
N MET A 102 -9.08 16.08 17.55
CA MET A 102 -8.02 17.07 17.75
C MET A 102 -7.75 17.88 16.47
N LYS A 103 -7.65 17.22 15.31
CA LYS A 103 -7.46 17.88 14.00
C LYS A 103 -8.64 18.79 13.63
N ARG A 104 -9.85 18.47 14.10
CA ARG A 104 -11.06 19.29 13.94
C ARG A 104 -11.14 20.45 14.94
N GLY A 105 -10.26 20.52 15.93
CA GLY A 105 -10.25 21.56 16.97
C GLY A 105 -11.29 21.35 18.08
N ASN A 106 -11.85 20.14 18.21
CA ASN A 106 -12.84 19.83 19.25
C ASN A 106 -12.19 19.51 20.61
N ILE A 107 -10.95 19.04 20.58
CA ILE A 107 -10.07 18.81 21.74
C ILE A 107 -8.66 19.31 21.40
N HIS A 108 -7.81 19.52 22.39
CA HIS A 108 -6.46 20.03 22.18
C HIS A 108 -5.41 19.21 22.92
N ALA A 109 -4.18 19.17 22.39
CA ALA A 109 -3.07 18.41 22.98
C ALA A 109 -2.73 18.84 24.43
N GLU A 110 -3.00 20.09 24.79
CA GLU A 110 -2.73 20.64 26.12
C GLU A 110 -3.85 20.36 27.15
N ASP A 111 -5.00 19.86 26.69
CA ASP A 111 -6.19 19.62 27.51
C ASP A 111 -5.83 18.85 28.78
N GLN A 112 -6.32 19.35 29.92
CA GLN A 112 -6.26 18.66 31.20
C GLN A 112 -7.50 17.80 31.38
N VAL A 113 -7.34 16.50 31.16
CA VAL A 113 -8.42 15.52 31.23
C VAL A 113 -8.66 15.12 32.68
N ARG A 114 -9.87 15.37 33.19
CA ARG A 114 -10.28 14.94 34.53
C ARG A 114 -10.57 13.44 34.54
N ILE A 115 -9.87 12.68 35.38
CA ILE A 115 -10.01 11.23 35.42
C ILE A 115 -11.27 10.85 36.20
N SER A 116 -12.21 10.21 35.51
CA SER A 116 -13.45 9.71 36.10
C SER A 116 -13.22 8.46 36.95
N ASN A 117 -14.26 8.02 37.68
CA ASN A 117 -14.24 6.73 38.34
C ASN A 117 -14.22 5.55 37.35
N ASN A 118 -14.69 5.72 36.10
CA ASN A 118 -14.67 4.67 35.07
C ASN A 118 -13.26 4.47 34.51
N ALA A 119 -12.53 5.57 34.31
CA ALA A 119 -11.15 5.55 33.87
C ALA A 119 -10.15 5.16 34.98
N TRP A 120 -10.60 4.84 36.19
CA TRP A 120 -9.69 4.53 37.28
C TRP A 120 -8.93 3.22 37.05
N ALA A 121 -7.60 3.25 37.19
CA ALA A 121 -6.74 2.09 37.01
C ALA A 121 -7.15 0.85 37.85
N LYS A 122 -7.81 1.03 39.00
CA LYS A 122 -8.28 -0.11 39.81
C LYS A 122 -9.43 -0.90 39.17
N LYS A 123 -10.15 -0.33 38.19
CA LYS A 123 -11.22 -1.04 37.47
C LYS A 123 -10.74 -2.03 36.42
N PHE A 124 -9.44 -2.05 36.12
CA PHE A 124 -8.87 -2.94 35.11
C PHE A 124 -7.86 -3.91 35.75
N PRO A 125 -8.30 -4.87 36.58
CA PRO A 125 -7.41 -5.90 37.11
C PRO A 125 -6.76 -6.69 35.97
N ASP A 126 -5.50 -7.13 36.18
CA ASP A 126 -4.71 -7.95 35.25
C ASP A 126 -4.57 -7.41 33.80
N SER A 127 -4.86 -6.13 33.62
CA SER A 127 -4.79 -5.42 32.34
C SER A 127 -3.61 -4.46 32.29
N SER A 128 -3.24 -4.06 31.06
CA SER A 128 -2.29 -2.96 30.85
C SER A 128 -2.92 -1.63 31.27
N LYS A 129 -2.16 -0.82 32.01
CA LYS A 129 -2.62 0.40 32.68
C LYS A 129 -1.54 1.48 32.65
N MET A 130 -1.97 2.73 32.64
CA MET A 130 -1.12 3.90 32.87
C MET A 130 -0.98 4.24 34.36
N PHE A 131 -1.84 3.64 35.21
CA PHE A 131 -1.89 3.88 36.66
C PHE A 131 -2.37 5.29 37.02
N ILE A 132 -3.35 5.79 36.26
CA ILE A 132 -4.00 7.09 36.54
C ILE A 132 -5.00 6.98 37.71
N GLU A 133 -5.09 8.05 38.48
CA GLU A 133 -5.92 8.13 39.70
C GLU A 133 -7.21 8.92 39.48
N VAL A 134 -8.32 8.41 40.04
CA VAL A 134 -9.62 9.08 39.98
C VAL A 134 -9.56 10.48 40.60
N GLY A 135 -10.20 11.45 39.96
CA GLY A 135 -10.26 12.84 40.39
C GLY A 135 -9.02 13.67 40.05
N SER A 136 -7.92 13.04 39.62
CA SER A 136 -6.75 13.76 39.10
C SER A 136 -7.02 14.38 37.72
N TYR A 137 -6.11 15.26 37.29
CA TYR A 137 -6.07 15.80 35.93
C TYR A 137 -4.80 15.31 35.25
N VAL A 138 -4.93 14.84 34.01
CA VAL A 138 -3.81 14.31 33.22
C VAL A 138 -3.81 14.99 31.86
N ASN A 139 -2.64 15.43 31.39
CA ASN A 139 -2.52 15.99 30.05
C ASN A 139 -2.92 14.96 28.98
N LEU A 140 -3.66 15.40 27.96
CA LEU A 140 -4.14 14.52 26.90
C LEU A 140 -3.01 13.77 26.17
N MET A 141 -1.86 14.41 25.93
CA MET A 141 -0.72 13.74 25.27
C MET A 141 -0.04 12.69 26.15
N ASP A 142 -0.09 12.84 27.47
CA ASP A 142 0.34 11.78 28.38
C ASP A 142 -0.62 10.58 28.34
N LEU A 143 -1.93 10.83 28.24
CA LEU A 143 -2.92 9.77 28.01
C LEU A 143 -2.70 9.07 26.67
N TYR A 144 -2.36 9.80 25.60
CA TYR A 144 -1.98 9.22 24.32
C TYR A 144 -0.77 8.29 24.44
N ARG A 145 0.28 8.70 25.16
CA ARG A 145 1.45 7.85 25.42
C ARG A 145 1.09 6.63 26.26
N GLY A 146 0.23 6.78 27.27
CA GLY A 146 -0.33 5.67 28.03
C GLY A 146 -1.10 4.67 27.14
N LEU A 147 -1.95 5.19 26.24
CA LEU A 147 -2.72 4.40 25.28
C LEU A 147 -1.82 3.66 24.28
N ILE A 148 -0.85 4.36 23.69
CA ILE A 148 -0.02 3.87 22.58
C ILE A 148 1.12 2.97 23.10
N VAL A 149 1.98 3.50 23.97
CA VAL A 149 3.20 2.85 24.45
C VAL A 149 2.86 1.75 25.44
N GLN A 150 2.07 2.07 26.46
CA GLN A 150 1.80 1.16 27.59
C GLN A 150 0.61 0.24 27.32
N SER A 151 -0.27 0.64 26.38
CA SER A 151 -1.53 -0.04 26.10
C SER A 151 -2.57 0.09 27.23
N GLY A 152 -2.58 1.23 27.93
CA GLY A 152 -3.43 1.47 29.10
C GLY A 152 -4.93 1.45 28.79
N ASN A 153 -5.69 0.57 29.45
CA ASN A 153 -7.16 0.54 29.35
C ASN A 153 -7.80 1.75 30.04
N ASP A 154 -7.24 2.15 31.18
CA ASP A 154 -7.60 3.36 31.93
C ASP A 154 -7.46 4.62 31.07
N ALA A 155 -6.32 4.80 30.40
CA ALA A 155 -6.11 5.90 29.46
C ALA A 155 -7.10 5.87 28.27
N SER A 156 -7.50 4.67 27.80
CA SER A 156 -8.49 4.54 26.72
C SER A 156 -9.85 5.08 27.12
N VAL A 157 -10.31 4.75 28.34
CA VAL A 157 -11.58 5.24 28.87
C VAL A 157 -11.52 6.74 29.15
N ALA A 158 -10.42 7.24 29.71
CA ALA A 158 -10.24 8.67 29.95
C ALA A 158 -10.32 9.48 28.64
N ILE A 159 -9.63 9.04 27.59
CA ILE A 159 -9.70 9.67 26.26
C ILE A 159 -11.12 9.60 25.71
N ALA A 160 -11.78 8.45 25.80
CA ALA A 160 -13.13 8.27 25.27
C ALA A 160 -14.15 9.20 25.94
N GLU A 161 -14.13 9.30 27.26
CA GLU A 161 -15.01 10.17 28.03
C GLU A 161 -14.69 11.66 27.82
N HIS A 162 -13.41 12.03 27.67
CA HIS A 162 -13.03 13.41 27.35
C HIS A 162 -13.55 13.85 25.98
N VAL A 163 -13.41 12.99 24.97
CA VAL A 163 -13.76 13.30 23.58
C VAL A 163 -15.28 13.32 23.36
N ALA A 164 -16.01 12.36 23.93
CA ALA A 164 -17.42 12.15 23.58
C ALA A 164 -18.38 12.26 24.78
N GLY A 165 -17.87 12.62 25.96
CA GLY A 165 -18.63 12.70 27.21
C GLY A 165 -18.98 11.34 27.85
N SER A 166 -18.97 10.25 27.08
CA SER A 166 -19.16 8.88 27.58
C SER A 166 -18.53 7.84 26.66
N GLU A 167 -18.23 6.66 27.20
CA GLU A 167 -17.73 5.53 26.40
C GLU A 167 -18.70 5.11 25.29
N SER A 168 -20.01 5.12 25.56
CA SER A 168 -21.03 4.73 24.56
C SER A 168 -21.10 5.67 23.36
N ALA A 169 -21.00 6.98 23.60
CA ALA A 169 -20.93 7.98 22.56
C ALA A 169 -19.62 7.84 21.76
N PHE A 170 -18.51 7.59 22.45
CA PHE A 170 -17.22 7.36 21.80
C PHE A 170 -17.23 6.10 20.92
N VAL A 171 -17.81 5.00 21.38
CA VAL A 171 -17.98 3.77 20.59
C VAL A 171 -18.81 4.03 19.32
N SER A 172 -19.82 4.90 19.41
CA SER A 172 -20.58 5.33 18.23
C SER A 172 -19.70 6.08 17.23
N LEU A 173 -18.80 6.95 17.69
CA LEU A 173 -17.80 7.60 16.84
C LEU A 173 -16.82 6.59 16.23
N MET A 174 -16.32 5.62 17.01
CA MET A 174 -15.42 4.57 16.52
C MET A 174 -16.04 3.80 15.34
N ASN A 175 -17.31 3.41 15.47
CA ASN A 175 -18.01 2.67 14.40
C ASN A 175 -18.34 3.56 13.19
N SER A 176 -18.63 4.85 13.40
CA SER A 176 -18.80 5.80 12.29
C SER A 176 -17.50 5.99 11.49
N TRP A 177 -16.36 6.13 12.19
CA TRP A 177 -15.06 6.21 11.56
C TRP A 177 -14.66 4.91 10.86
N ALA A 178 -14.97 3.75 11.45
CA ALA A 178 -14.77 2.46 10.80
C ALA A 178 -15.47 2.41 9.43
N GLN A 179 -16.73 2.86 9.36
CA GLN A 179 -17.48 2.94 8.11
C GLN A 179 -16.85 3.92 7.11
N GLN A 180 -16.45 5.11 7.55
CA GLN A 180 -15.80 6.12 6.69
C GLN A 180 -14.46 5.62 6.12
N LEU A 181 -13.74 4.80 6.88
CA LEU A 181 -12.49 4.17 6.46
C LEU A 181 -12.69 2.91 5.59
N GLY A 182 -13.93 2.48 5.36
CA GLY A 182 -14.23 1.26 4.60
C GLY A 182 -13.95 -0.04 5.37
N MET A 183 -13.84 0.02 6.69
CA MET A 183 -13.64 -1.14 7.58
C MET A 183 -14.94 -1.94 7.74
N ASN A 184 -15.42 -2.51 6.64
CA ASN A 184 -16.76 -3.10 6.54
C ASN A 184 -16.95 -4.37 7.38
N ASN A 185 -15.87 -4.96 7.88
CA ASN A 185 -15.91 -6.17 8.72
C ASN A 185 -15.41 -5.89 10.15
N SER A 186 -15.54 -4.65 10.63
CA SER A 186 -15.22 -4.25 12.00
C SER A 186 -16.45 -3.75 12.75
N SER A 187 -16.47 -4.02 14.06
CA SER A 187 -17.41 -3.45 15.03
C SER A 187 -16.68 -3.29 16.35
N PHE A 188 -16.77 -2.10 16.93
CA PHE A 188 -16.19 -1.77 18.21
C PHE A 188 -17.27 -1.69 19.28
N ALA A 189 -16.99 -2.25 20.46
CA ALA A 189 -17.90 -2.26 21.60
C ALA A 189 -17.38 -1.46 22.81
N ASN A 190 -16.08 -1.15 22.84
CA ASN A 190 -15.42 -0.42 23.91
C ASN A 190 -14.10 0.20 23.39
N PRO A 191 -13.52 1.22 24.06
CA PRO A 191 -12.33 1.93 23.57
C PRO A 191 -11.02 1.20 23.84
N HIS A 192 -11.01 0.16 24.67
CA HIS A 192 -9.77 -0.51 25.09
C HIS A 192 -9.56 -1.87 24.41
N GLY A 193 -10.61 -2.52 23.91
CA GLY A 193 -10.56 -3.84 23.31
C GLY A 193 -10.51 -4.99 24.31
N LEU A 194 -11.23 -4.89 25.43
CA LEU A 194 -11.50 -6.08 26.26
C LEU A 194 -12.61 -6.89 25.59
N ASP A 195 -12.61 -8.19 25.83
CA ASP A 195 -13.50 -9.14 25.15
C ASP A 195 -14.98 -8.74 25.30
N ASP A 196 -15.67 -8.66 24.16
CA ASP A 196 -17.09 -8.38 24.04
C ASP A 196 -17.61 -9.11 22.78
N SER A 197 -18.83 -9.65 22.82
CA SER A 197 -19.41 -10.38 21.68
C SER A 197 -19.61 -9.52 20.42
N ASN A 198 -19.75 -8.21 20.59
CA ASN A 198 -19.93 -7.24 19.50
C ASN A 198 -18.61 -6.58 19.07
N LEU A 199 -17.47 -6.98 19.66
CA LEU A 199 -16.15 -6.49 19.31
C LEU A 199 -15.45 -7.46 18.34
N TYR A 200 -15.29 -7.05 17.10
CA TYR A 200 -14.54 -7.82 16.09
C TYR A 200 -13.92 -6.89 15.05
N SER A 201 -12.88 -7.39 14.38
CA SER A 201 -12.25 -6.74 13.22
C SER A 201 -11.62 -7.80 12.32
N THR A 202 -10.99 -7.38 11.23
CA THR A 202 -10.22 -8.26 10.35
C THR A 202 -8.77 -7.79 10.21
N PRO A 203 -7.82 -8.66 9.82
CA PRO A 203 -6.46 -8.21 9.51
C PRO A 203 -6.43 -7.07 8.49
N TYR A 204 -7.25 -7.15 7.44
CA TYR A 204 -7.36 -6.12 6.41
C TYR A 204 -7.88 -4.79 6.95
N ASP A 205 -8.96 -4.80 7.72
CA ASP A 205 -9.53 -3.56 8.28
C ASP A 205 -8.56 -2.88 9.26
N ILE A 206 -7.80 -3.66 10.05
CA ILE A 206 -6.75 -3.10 10.91
C ILE A 206 -5.60 -2.52 10.07
N ALA A 207 -5.29 -3.10 8.91
CA ALA A 207 -4.28 -2.55 8.00
C ALA A 207 -4.75 -1.21 7.38
N LEU A 208 -6.03 -1.12 6.98
CA LEU A 208 -6.65 0.14 6.54
C LEU A 208 -6.60 1.21 7.63
N LEU A 209 -6.93 0.84 8.87
CA LEU A 209 -6.83 1.74 10.02
C LEU A 209 -5.38 2.20 10.25
N GLY A 210 -4.42 1.29 10.15
CA GLY A 210 -3.00 1.62 10.24
C GLY A 210 -2.55 2.61 9.15
N GLN A 211 -2.98 2.38 7.92
CA GLN A 211 -2.72 3.28 6.79
C GLN A 211 -3.34 4.66 7.04
N ALA A 212 -4.56 4.70 7.57
CA ALA A 212 -5.25 5.95 7.90
C ALA A 212 -4.55 6.72 9.03
N ILE A 213 -4.07 6.06 10.08
CA ILE A 213 -3.32 6.72 11.16
C ILE A 213 -2.06 7.39 10.60
N ILE A 214 -1.28 6.67 9.79
CA ILE A 214 -0.04 7.19 9.19
C ILE A 214 -0.32 8.40 8.29
N ARG A 215 -1.38 8.31 7.48
CA ARG A 215 -1.76 9.34 6.51
C ARG A 215 -2.38 10.58 7.16
N ASP A 216 -3.31 10.37 8.08
CA ASP A 216 -4.22 11.43 8.54
C ASP A 216 -3.73 12.12 9.81
N LEU A 217 -2.91 11.42 10.62
CA LEU A 217 -2.41 11.85 11.92
C LEU A 217 -0.87 11.82 12.01
N PRO A 218 -0.15 12.50 11.10
CA PRO A 218 1.32 12.47 11.07
C PRO A 218 1.98 13.04 12.34
N ASP A 219 1.27 13.85 13.13
CA ASP A 219 1.78 14.41 14.39
C ASP A 219 1.61 13.44 15.58
N ILE A 220 0.67 12.49 15.49
CA ILE A 220 0.43 11.47 16.51
C ILE A 220 1.20 10.18 16.20
N TYR A 221 1.34 9.82 14.92
CA TYR A 221 1.99 8.59 14.50
C TYR A 221 3.40 8.38 15.11
N PRO A 222 4.27 9.40 15.24
CA PRO A 222 5.60 9.24 15.84
C PRO A 222 5.59 8.64 17.25
N LEU A 223 4.52 8.81 18.03
CA LEU A 223 4.39 8.24 19.37
C LEU A 223 4.47 6.71 19.38
N TYR A 224 4.08 6.04 18.28
CA TYR A 224 4.16 4.58 18.17
C TYR A 224 5.60 4.06 18.16
N SER A 225 6.58 4.92 17.86
CA SER A 225 8.01 4.59 17.85
C SER A 225 8.71 4.83 19.19
N GLU A 226 8.05 5.50 20.16
CA GLU A 226 8.61 5.70 21.50
C GLU A 226 8.85 4.36 22.19
N LEU A 227 10.10 4.10 22.63
CA LEU A 227 10.50 2.81 23.21
C LEU A 227 10.02 2.61 24.66
N SER A 228 9.73 3.71 25.35
CA SER A 228 9.24 3.73 26.73
C SER A 228 8.63 5.07 27.06
N PHE A 229 7.74 5.07 28.04
CA PHE A 229 7.10 6.26 28.59
C PHE A 229 7.08 6.18 30.11
N THR A 230 7.42 7.30 30.77
CA THR A 230 7.42 7.42 32.23
C THR A 230 6.29 8.34 32.66
N TYR A 231 5.40 7.84 33.51
CA TYR A 231 4.32 8.62 34.10
C TYR A 231 4.24 8.31 35.59
N ASN A 232 4.06 9.35 36.42
CA ASN A 232 4.00 9.23 37.88
C ASN A 232 5.14 8.40 38.50
N GLY A 233 6.38 8.60 38.00
CA GLY A 233 7.57 7.85 38.45
C GLY A 233 7.64 6.39 37.97
N ILE A 234 6.68 5.92 37.17
CA ILE A 234 6.61 4.54 36.67
C ILE A 234 6.99 4.54 35.18
N THR A 235 8.17 3.99 34.86
CA THR A 235 8.58 3.75 33.47
C THR A 235 8.00 2.45 32.97
N GLN A 236 7.34 2.49 31.81
CA GLN A 236 6.88 1.31 31.10
C GLN A 236 7.38 1.31 29.66
N HIS A 237 7.73 0.13 29.16
CA HIS A 237 8.30 -0.04 27.84
C HIS A 237 7.23 -0.33 26.79
N ASN A 238 7.47 0.13 25.56
CA ASN A 238 6.66 -0.23 24.42
C ASN A 238 6.68 -1.74 24.20
N ARG A 239 5.47 -2.31 24.07
CA ARG A 239 5.23 -3.75 23.93
C ARG A 239 5.53 -4.28 22.52
N ASN A 240 5.72 -3.41 21.54
CA ASN A 240 6.16 -3.80 20.20
C ASN A 240 7.66 -4.09 20.21
N GLY A 241 8.03 -5.37 20.28
CA GLY A 241 9.43 -5.80 20.28
C GLY A 241 10.18 -5.44 18.99
N LEU A 242 9.46 -5.32 17.86
CA LEU A 242 10.08 -5.03 16.56
C LEU A 242 10.69 -3.63 16.46
N LEU A 243 10.29 -2.68 17.32
CA LEU A 243 10.94 -1.35 17.39
C LEU A 243 12.43 -1.42 17.77
N ARG A 244 12.86 -2.54 18.36
CA ARG A 244 14.27 -2.77 18.76
C ARG A 244 15.03 -3.62 17.75
N ASP A 245 14.39 -4.03 16.66
CA ASP A 245 15.02 -4.83 15.61
C ASP A 245 15.88 -3.94 14.72
N ARG A 246 17.20 -4.18 14.73
CA ARG A 246 18.16 -3.37 13.96
C ARG A 246 18.23 -3.72 12.47
N SER A 247 17.57 -4.81 12.06
CA SER A 247 17.61 -5.26 10.66
C SER A 247 16.53 -4.60 9.78
N MET A 248 15.65 -3.78 10.36
CA MET A 248 14.55 -3.15 9.65
C MET A 248 14.13 -1.85 10.34
N ASN A 249 13.69 -0.86 9.56
CA ASN A 249 13.20 0.40 10.12
C ASN A 249 11.70 0.29 10.48
N VAL A 250 11.40 -0.26 11.66
CA VAL A 250 10.04 -0.40 12.20
C VAL A 250 9.71 0.81 13.06
N ASP A 251 8.60 1.49 12.77
CA ASP A 251 8.19 2.72 13.45
C ASP A 251 6.77 2.64 14.06
N GLY A 252 6.15 1.46 14.05
CA GLY A 252 4.85 1.22 14.66
C GLY A 252 4.40 -0.24 14.57
N MET A 253 3.20 -0.60 15.02
CA MET A 253 2.25 0.27 15.73
C MET A 253 1.79 -0.35 17.05
N LYS A 254 1.01 -1.43 17.03
CA LYS A 254 0.27 -1.87 18.22
C LYS A 254 0.23 -3.38 18.37
N THR A 255 0.43 -3.83 19.60
CA THR A 255 0.20 -5.22 20.01
C THR A 255 -1.21 -5.41 20.58
N GLY A 256 -1.74 -6.63 20.42
CA GLY A 256 -3.00 -7.09 21.01
C GLY A 256 -2.84 -8.45 21.67
N TYR A 257 -3.52 -8.65 22.80
CA TYR A 257 -3.63 -9.96 23.45
C TYR A 257 -4.85 -10.00 24.38
N THR A 258 -5.65 -11.06 24.25
CA THR A 258 -6.51 -11.62 25.29
C THR A 258 -6.40 -13.14 25.19
N SER A 259 -6.85 -13.87 26.22
CA SER A 259 -6.86 -15.33 26.19
C SER A 259 -7.71 -15.88 25.04
N GLY A 260 -8.82 -15.22 24.70
CA GLY A 260 -9.69 -15.58 23.58
C GLY A 260 -9.17 -15.17 22.20
N ALA A 261 -8.43 -14.05 22.10
CA ALA A 261 -7.94 -13.53 20.82
C ALA A 261 -6.59 -14.14 20.36
N GLY A 262 -5.77 -14.59 21.31
CA GLY A 262 -4.36 -14.91 21.04
C GLY A 262 -3.49 -13.64 20.87
N TYR A 263 -2.26 -13.81 20.39
CA TYR A 263 -1.27 -12.73 20.30
C TYR A 263 -1.26 -12.10 18.90
N SER A 264 -1.54 -10.79 18.85
CA SER A 264 -1.64 -10.03 17.60
C SER A 264 -0.64 -8.86 17.57
N LEU A 265 -0.27 -8.43 16.36
CA LEU A 265 0.63 -7.31 16.11
C LEU A 265 0.26 -6.64 14.77
N ALA A 266 0.00 -5.34 14.82
CA ALA A 266 0.00 -4.46 13.65
C ALA A 266 1.33 -3.69 13.64
N SER A 267 2.06 -3.79 12.55
CA SER A 267 3.39 -3.22 12.36
C SER A 267 3.44 -2.39 11.09
N SER A 268 4.26 -1.34 11.10
CA SER A 268 4.66 -0.62 9.90
C SER A 268 6.17 -0.47 9.88
N ALA A 269 6.74 -0.56 8.68
CA ALA A 269 8.16 -0.39 8.47
C ALA A 269 8.44 0.31 7.14
N THR A 270 9.65 0.83 7.00
CA THR A 270 10.12 1.48 5.77
C THR A 270 11.43 0.89 5.26
N SER A 271 11.63 0.99 3.95
CA SER A 271 12.89 0.70 3.27
C SER A 271 13.03 1.63 2.06
N GLY A 272 13.82 2.69 2.20
CA GLY A 272 13.79 3.81 1.25
C GLY A 272 12.42 4.47 1.24
N GLU A 273 11.87 4.74 0.05
CA GLU A 273 10.54 5.34 -0.12
C GLU A 273 9.38 4.33 0.07
N MET A 274 9.67 3.03 0.14
CA MET A 274 8.63 2.02 0.30
C MET A 274 8.24 1.86 1.76
N ARG A 275 6.94 1.95 2.06
CA ARG A 275 6.36 1.68 3.38
C ARG A 275 5.40 0.51 3.31
N LEU A 276 5.58 -0.46 4.19
CA LEU A 276 4.72 -1.63 4.32
C LEU A 276 4.01 -1.65 5.67
N ILE A 277 2.76 -2.11 5.65
CA ILE A 277 1.94 -2.34 6.84
C ILE A 277 1.62 -3.83 6.91
N SER A 278 1.99 -4.47 8.02
CA SER A 278 1.76 -5.88 8.31
C SER A 278 0.82 -6.01 9.49
N VAL A 279 -0.21 -6.86 9.37
CA VAL A 279 -1.08 -7.19 10.49
C VAL A 279 -1.12 -8.71 10.63
N VAL A 280 -0.75 -9.20 11.81
CA VAL A 280 -0.79 -10.61 12.20
C VAL A 280 -1.70 -10.76 13.41
N MET A 281 -2.74 -11.60 13.31
CA MET A 281 -3.73 -11.78 14.36
C MET A 281 -3.81 -13.23 14.85
N GLY A 282 -3.88 -13.39 16.18
CA GLY A 282 -4.15 -14.70 16.81
C GLY A 282 -3.02 -15.71 16.68
N SER A 283 -1.77 -15.30 16.94
CA SER A 283 -0.65 -16.24 17.11
C SER A 283 -0.58 -16.80 18.53
N LYS A 284 0.24 -17.83 18.75
CA LYS A 284 0.32 -18.56 20.04
C LYS A 284 1.20 -17.92 21.11
N SER A 285 2.08 -16.98 20.76
CA SER A 285 2.97 -16.32 21.74
C SER A 285 3.50 -14.97 21.25
N VAL A 286 4.06 -14.19 22.17
CA VAL A 286 4.78 -12.93 21.86
C VAL A 286 5.90 -13.16 20.84
N LYS A 287 6.71 -14.21 21.03
CA LYS A 287 7.82 -14.55 20.14
C LYS A 287 7.33 -14.86 18.72
N ILE A 288 6.21 -15.57 18.61
CA ILE A 288 5.64 -15.94 17.31
C ILE A 288 5.08 -14.70 16.61
N ARG A 289 4.22 -13.88 17.24
CA ARG A 289 3.68 -12.68 16.54
C ARG A 289 4.78 -11.77 15.97
N GLU A 290 5.89 -11.60 16.69
CA GLU A 290 7.01 -10.75 16.26
C GLU A 290 7.77 -11.39 15.11
N ALA A 291 8.11 -12.69 15.21
CA ALA A 291 8.78 -13.42 14.14
C ALA A 291 7.96 -13.45 12.84
N GLU A 292 6.66 -13.74 12.93
CA GLU A 292 5.77 -13.80 11.76
C GLU A 292 5.59 -12.42 11.11
N SER A 293 5.43 -11.37 11.92
CA SER A 293 5.30 -9.99 11.41
C SER A 293 6.60 -9.53 10.71
N LYS A 294 7.76 -9.85 11.30
CA LYS A 294 9.07 -9.59 10.68
C LYS A 294 9.21 -10.35 9.35
N GLN A 295 8.82 -11.63 9.32
CA GLN A 295 8.91 -12.46 8.12
C GLN A 295 8.06 -11.90 6.96
N LEU A 296 6.84 -11.40 7.24
CA LEU A 296 6.02 -10.70 6.24
C LEU A 296 6.70 -9.45 5.71
N LEU A 297 7.13 -8.55 6.59
CA LEU A 297 7.76 -7.30 6.18
C LEU A 297 9.04 -7.56 5.36
N SER A 298 9.89 -8.50 5.81
CA SER A 298 11.09 -8.92 5.09
C SER A 298 10.78 -9.53 3.72
N TYR A 299 9.69 -10.31 3.60
CA TYR A 299 9.25 -10.85 2.31
C TYR A 299 8.85 -9.71 1.36
N GLY A 300 8.02 -8.77 1.83
CA GLY A 300 7.57 -7.61 1.05
C GLY A 300 8.74 -6.79 0.50
N PHE A 301 9.65 -6.34 1.36
CA PHE A 301 10.79 -5.52 0.93
C PHE A 301 11.78 -6.25 0.01
N ARG A 302 11.86 -7.58 0.12
CA ARG A 302 12.75 -8.38 -0.71
C ARG A 302 12.23 -8.56 -2.14
N PHE A 303 10.93 -8.77 -2.30
CA PHE A 303 10.35 -9.18 -3.58
C PHE A 303 9.52 -8.10 -4.28
N PHE A 304 9.11 -7.07 -3.56
CA PHE A 304 8.33 -5.98 -4.11
C PHE A 304 9.10 -4.66 -4.00
N GLU A 305 8.71 -3.73 -4.86
CA GLU A 305 9.19 -2.37 -4.86
C GLU A 305 8.03 -1.45 -5.22
N THR A 306 7.91 -0.34 -4.49
CA THR A 306 6.94 0.71 -4.78
C THR A 306 7.67 1.84 -5.47
N VAL A 307 7.33 2.07 -6.73
CA VAL A 307 7.89 3.15 -7.54
C VAL A 307 6.89 4.27 -7.68
N SER A 308 7.41 5.48 -7.88
CA SER A 308 6.61 6.67 -8.17
C SER A 308 6.99 7.22 -9.55
N PRO A 309 6.45 6.68 -10.66
CA PRO A 309 6.90 7.05 -12.01
C PRO A 309 6.72 8.53 -12.33
N HIS A 310 5.63 9.13 -11.82
CA HIS A 310 5.32 10.55 -11.98
C HIS A 310 4.88 11.15 -10.64
N GLN A 311 5.33 12.38 -10.38
CA GLN A 311 4.92 13.16 -9.22
C GLN A 311 3.74 14.07 -9.61
N LYS A 312 2.95 14.48 -8.62
CA LYS A 312 1.95 15.52 -8.82
C LYS A 312 2.59 16.75 -9.46
N GLU A 313 1.92 17.31 -10.47
CA GLU A 313 2.33 18.53 -11.18
C GLU A 313 3.68 18.43 -11.93
N SER A 314 4.30 17.25 -12.00
CA SER A 314 5.46 17.04 -12.89
C SER A 314 4.99 17.05 -14.34
N VAL A 315 5.64 17.87 -15.17
CA VAL A 315 5.43 17.87 -16.62
C VAL A 315 6.00 16.57 -17.18
N ILE A 316 5.14 15.78 -17.84
CA ILE A 316 5.50 14.51 -18.47
C ILE A 316 5.90 14.76 -19.92
N GLN A 317 5.04 15.46 -20.66
CA GLN A 317 5.24 15.74 -22.07
C GLN A 317 4.45 16.99 -22.50
N SER A 318 4.97 17.74 -23.47
CA SER A 318 4.22 18.78 -24.18
C SER A 318 3.47 18.19 -25.36
N GLN A 319 2.19 18.53 -25.50
CA GLN A 319 1.34 18.05 -26.59
C GLN A 319 0.84 19.23 -27.42
N ARG A 320 0.74 19.04 -28.75
CA ARG A 320 0.11 20.02 -29.65
C ARG A 320 -1.30 20.34 -29.17
N ILE A 321 -1.61 21.63 -29.08
CA ILE A 321 -2.97 22.14 -28.87
C ILE A 321 -3.38 23.02 -30.05
N TRP A 322 -4.61 22.84 -30.51
CA TRP A 322 -5.17 23.56 -31.65
C TRP A 322 -5.99 24.75 -31.20
N TYR A 323 -6.07 25.77 -32.05
CA TYR A 323 -6.88 26.98 -31.82
C TYR A 323 -6.47 27.81 -30.61
N GLY A 324 -5.35 27.49 -29.96
CA GLY A 324 -4.85 28.16 -28.75
C GLY A 324 -3.96 29.36 -29.05
N ASP A 325 -3.75 30.23 -28.06
CA ASP A 325 -2.75 31.29 -28.09
C ASP A 325 -1.31 30.72 -28.11
N LYS A 326 -1.13 29.56 -27.48
CA LYS A 326 0.06 28.68 -27.58
C LYS A 326 -0.12 27.56 -28.60
N ASN A 327 0.98 26.95 -29.00
CA ASN A 327 1.00 25.84 -29.97
C ASN A 327 1.05 24.47 -29.28
N GLU A 328 1.50 24.45 -28.04
CA GLU A 328 1.63 23.26 -27.21
C GLU A 328 1.13 23.59 -25.81
N VAL A 329 0.71 22.54 -25.10
CA VAL A 329 0.34 22.59 -23.70
C VAL A 329 1.14 21.54 -22.96
N ALA A 330 1.75 21.92 -21.83
CA ALA A 330 2.40 20.97 -20.94
C ALA A 330 1.35 20.07 -20.26
N LEU A 331 1.52 18.75 -20.37
CA LEU A 331 0.68 17.76 -19.72
C LEU A 331 1.43 17.08 -18.59
N GLY A 332 0.71 16.70 -17.53
CA GLY A 332 1.28 16.03 -16.37
C GLY A 332 0.25 15.20 -15.61
N SER A 333 0.67 14.58 -14.51
CA SER A 333 -0.23 13.82 -13.65
C SER A 333 -0.98 14.73 -12.68
N ALA A 334 -2.28 14.46 -12.48
CA ALA A 334 -3.09 15.16 -11.46
C ALA A 334 -2.59 14.89 -10.03
N ASP A 335 -2.11 13.67 -9.80
CA ASP A 335 -1.70 13.15 -8.50
C ASP A 335 -0.33 12.48 -8.59
N THR A 336 0.35 12.33 -7.46
CA THR A 336 1.54 11.46 -7.40
C THR A 336 1.10 10.02 -7.57
N VAL A 337 1.68 9.34 -8.55
CA VAL A 337 1.31 7.96 -8.89
C VAL A 337 2.27 7.01 -8.21
N TYR A 338 1.74 6.10 -7.40
CA TYR A 338 2.51 5.00 -6.81
C TYR A 338 2.08 3.67 -7.43
N LEU A 339 3.05 2.81 -7.76
CA LEU A 339 2.83 1.46 -8.25
C LEU A 339 3.69 0.47 -7.47
N THR A 340 3.06 -0.57 -6.89
CA THR A 340 3.78 -1.64 -6.19
C THR A 340 3.84 -2.88 -7.05
N LEU A 341 5.05 -3.25 -7.46
CA LEU A 341 5.32 -4.28 -8.44
C LEU A 341 6.34 -5.28 -7.88
N PRO A 342 6.37 -6.52 -8.41
CA PRO A 342 7.52 -7.38 -8.20
C PRO A 342 8.80 -6.65 -8.63
N ARG A 343 9.84 -6.69 -7.80
CA ARG A 343 11.08 -5.93 -7.99
C ARG A 343 11.71 -6.15 -9.37
N ASN A 344 11.59 -7.35 -9.92
CA ASN A 344 12.13 -7.70 -11.23
C ASN A 344 11.33 -7.11 -12.41
N ASP A 345 10.07 -6.75 -12.20
CA ASP A 345 9.20 -6.22 -13.25
C ASP A 345 9.22 -4.69 -13.31
N VAL A 346 9.77 -4.02 -12.30
CA VAL A 346 9.95 -2.57 -12.28
C VAL A 346 10.67 -2.06 -13.53
N LYS A 347 11.71 -2.76 -13.99
CA LYS A 347 12.48 -2.38 -15.20
C LYS A 347 11.71 -2.57 -16.51
N LYS A 348 10.60 -3.32 -16.48
CA LYS A 348 9.74 -3.60 -17.64
C LYS A 348 8.55 -2.64 -17.70
N LEU A 349 8.43 -1.73 -16.73
CA LEU A 349 7.36 -0.75 -16.65
C LEU A 349 7.44 0.23 -17.82
N ASN A 350 6.35 0.35 -18.57
CA ASN A 350 6.18 1.32 -19.63
C ASN A 350 4.97 2.22 -19.32
N ALA A 351 5.05 3.51 -19.68
CA ALA A 351 3.97 4.47 -19.53
C ALA A 351 3.51 4.95 -20.91
N VAL A 352 2.20 4.88 -21.17
CA VAL A 352 1.58 5.29 -22.44
C VAL A 352 0.58 6.39 -22.14
N ILE A 353 0.69 7.51 -22.85
CA ILE A 353 -0.28 8.61 -22.78
C ILE A 353 -1.43 8.31 -23.75
N GLN A 354 -2.66 8.35 -23.24
CA GLN A 354 -3.88 8.24 -24.02
C GLN A 354 -4.69 9.53 -23.85
N LEU A 355 -4.90 10.26 -24.94
CA LEU A 355 -5.75 11.45 -24.95
C LEU A 355 -7.19 11.06 -25.27
N ASP A 356 -8.16 11.72 -24.63
CA ASP A 356 -9.58 11.47 -24.87
C ASP A 356 -10.01 11.97 -26.26
N LYS A 357 -9.40 13.08 -26.69
CA LYS A 357 -9.66 13.75 -27.97
C LYS A 357 -8.46 14.62 -28.36
N THR A 358 -8.48 15.09 -29.60
CA THR A 358 -7.57 16.15 -30.04
C THR A 358 -7.72 17.38 -29.14
N LEU A 359 -6.60 17.92 -28.66
CA LEU A 359 -6.60 19.06 -27.74
C LEU A 359 -6.91 20.36 -28.49
N GLU A 360 -7.94 21.05 -28.06
CA GLU A 360 -8.42 22.30 -28.63
C GLU A 360 -8.61 23.33 -27.51
N ALA A 361 -8.17 24.56 -27.74
CA ALA A 361 -8.36 25.65 -26.79
C ALA A 361 -9.81 26.15 -26.76
N PRO A 362 -10.30 26.66 -25.61
CA PRO A 362 -9.56 26.91 -24.38
C PRO A 362 -9.40 25.65 -23.52
N VAL A 363 -8.25 25.54 -22.85
CA VAL A 363 -7.97 24.53 -21.83
C VAL A 363 -7.46 25.24 -20.58
N ALA A 364 -8.09 24.99 -19.44
CA ALA A 364 -7.64 25.52 -18.16
C ALA A 364 -6.60 24.60 -17.51
N LYS A 365 -5.69 25.19 -16.72
CA LYS A 365 -4.82 24.40 -15.84
C LYS A 365 -5.66 23.49 -14.93
N GLY A 366 -5.35 22.21 -14.92
CA GLY A 366 -6.05 21.18 -14.15
C GLY A 366 -7.14 20.44 -14.93
N ASP A 367 -7.48 20.86 -16.15
CA ASP A 367 -8.42 20.13 -17.00
C ASP A 367 -7.90 18.73 -17.30
N VAL A 368 -8.75 17.73 -17.11
CA VAL A 368 -8.45 16.34 -17.46
C VAL A 368 -8.57 16.19 -18.97
N VAL A 369 -7.49 15.75 -19.59
CA VAL A 369 -7.35 15.66 -21.05
C VAL A 369 -7.11 14.23 -21.55
N GLY A 370 -7.05 13.28 -20.62
CA GLY A 370 -6.87 11.86 -20.91
C GLY A 370 -6.33 11.09 -19.70
N ALA A 371 -5.60 10.03 -19.97
CA ALA A 371 -5.02 9.13 -18.98
C ALA A 371 -3.56 8.78 -19.29
N ILE A 372 -2.81 8.49 -18.24
CA ILE A 372 -1.50 7.86 -18.28
C ILE A 372 -1.71 6.40 -17.90
N LEU A 373 -1.43 5.48 -18.82
CA LEU A 373 -1.61 4.05 -18.63
C LEU A 373 -0.25 3.39 -18.40
N TYR A 374 -0.13 2.61 -17.34
CA TYR A 374 1.10 1.92 -16.99
C TYR A 374 0.99 0.44 -17.33
N TYR A 375 1.98 -0.09 -18.04
CA TYR A 375 2.00 -1.46 -18.55
C TYR A 375 3.28 -2.21 -18.15
N ILE A 376 3.15 -3.51 -17.94
CA ILE A 376 4.26 -4.46 -17.91
C ILE A 376 3.97 -5.51 -18.97
N GLY A 377 4.74 -5.47 -20.07
CA GLY A 377 4.38 -6.22 -21.27
C GLY A 377 3.03 -5.74 -21.82
N GLU A 378 2.03 -6.63 -21.84
CA GLU A 378 0.66 -6.32 -22.30
C GLU A 378 -0.30 -6.07 -21.13
N GLU A 379 0.12 -6.32 -19.89
CA GLU A 379 -0.74 -6.18 -18.70
C GLU A 379 -0.74 -4.73 -18.21
N LYS A 380 -1.92 -4.13 -18.10
CA LYS A 380 -2.11 -2.81 -17.48
C LYS A 380 -1.99 -2.95 -15.96
N VAL A 381 -0.98 -2.32 -15.38
CA VAL A 381 -0.67 -2.38 -13.94
C VAL A 381 -1.10 -1.13 -13.16
N GLY A 382 -1.51 -0.07 -13.86
CA GLY A 382 -2.01 1.16 -13.22
C GLY A 382 -2.51 2.20 -14.22
N GLU A 383 -3.13 3.24 -13.69
CA GLU A 383 -3.65 4.37 -14.45
C GLU A 383 -3.61 5.63 -13.60
N ALA A 384 -3.36 6.77 -14.23
CA ALA A 384 -3.46 8.09 -13.61
C ALA A 384 -4.13 9.08 -14.56
N LYS A 385 -4.77 10.12 -14.00
CA LYS A 385 -5.39 11.18 -14.80
C LYS A 385 -4.32 12.10 -15.38
N LEU A 386 -4.38 12.31 -16.69
CA LEU A 386 -3.54 13.29 -17.38
C LEU A 386 -4.24 14.64 -17.39
N VAL A 387 -3.56 15.68 -16.89
CA VAL A 387 -4.09 17.04 -16.80
C VAL A 387 -3.19 18.06 -17.47
N ALA A 388 -3.80 19.15 -17.94
CA ALA A 388 -3.05 20.32 -18.40
C ALA A 388 -2.36 21.03 -17.23
N GLN A 389 -1.06 21.29 -17.34
CA GLN A 389 -0.26 21.94 -16.30
C GLN A 389 -0.28 23.48 -16.39
N GLU A 390 -0.84 24.00 -17.48
CA GLU A 390 -0.99 25.42 -17.74
C GLU A 390 -2.29 25.70 -18.49
N SER A 391 -2.78 26.93 -18.39
CA SER A 391 -3.92 27.38 -19.20
C SER A 391 -3.45 27.80 -20.60
N VAL A 392 -4.28 27.49 -21.59
CA VAL A 392 -4.15 27.92 -22.98
C VAL A 392 -5.46 28.54 -23.41
N GLU A 393 -5.41 29.85 -23.68
CA GLU A 393 -6.58 30.61 -24.12
C GLU A 393 -6.80 30.45 -25.62
N GLN A 394 -7.96 30.90 -26.13
CA GLN A 394 -8.18 30.92 -27.57
C GLN A 394 -7.20 31.85 -28.28
N GLY A 395 -6.57 31.35 -29.34
CA GLY A 395 -5.72 32.13 -30.22
C GLY A 395 -6.53 33.12 -31.06
N GLY A 396 -5.85 34.13 -31.60
CA GLY A 396 -6.48 35.09 -32.52
C GLY A 396 -7.06 34.45 -33.78
N ILE A 397 -7.94 35.17 -34.47
CA ILE A 397 -8.73 34.67 -35.63
C ILE A 397 -7.83 34.04 -36.72
N PHE A 398 -6.71 34.68 -37.06
CA PHE A 398 -5.77 34.17 -38.07
C PHE A 398 -5.14 32.83 -37.68
N LYS A 399 -4.76 32.70 -36.40
CA LYS A 399 -4.17 31.46 -35.89
C LYS A 399 -5.19 30.33 -35.93
N ARG A 400 -6.41 30.61 -35.50
CA ARG A 400 -7.51 29.64 -35.53
C ARG A 400 -7.85 29.17 -36.94
N LEU A 401 -7.90 30.09 -37.91
CA LEU A 401 -8.15 29.76 -39.31
C LEU A 401 -7.03 28.88 -39.89
N PHE A 402 -5.77 29.20 -39.60
CA PHE A 402 -4.63 28.43 -40.07
C PHE A 402 -4.58 27.02 -39.45
N ASP A 403 -4.87 26.91 -38.16
CA ASP A 403 -5.00 25.63 -37.46
C ASP A 403 -6.15 24.78 -38.03
N TRP A 404 -7.27 25.41 -38.40
CA TRP A 404 -8.38 24.73 -39.07
C TRP A 404 -7.97 24.14 -40.42
N PHE A 405 -7.28 24.91 -41.26
CA PHE A 405 -6.76 24.39 -42.53
C PHE A 405 -5.83 23.19 -42.31
N LYS A 406 -4.91 23.27 -41.33
CA LYS A 406 -4.00 22.17 -41.01
C LYS A 406 -4.71 20.90 -40.54
N LEU A 407 -5.69 21.03 -39.66
CA LEU A 407 -6.51 19.89 -39.20
C LEU A 407 -7.31 19.27 -40.34
N LEU A 408 -7.86 20.09 -41.24
CA LEU A 408 -8.59 19.62 -42.42
C LEU A 408 -7.67 18.82 -43.38
N PHE A 409 -6.45 19.29 -43.62
CA PHE A 409 -5.48 18.52 -44.41
C PHE A 409 -5.00 17.25 -43.71
N ALA A 410 -4.79 17.28 -42.40
CA ALA A 410 -4.35 16.13 -41.61
C ALA A 410 -5.42 15.04 -41.44
N SER A 411 -6.69 15.33 -41.72
CA SER A 411 -7.79 14.36 -41.67
C SER A 411 -8.16 13.78 -43.04
N TRP A 412 -7.58 14.31 -44.13
CA TRP A 412 -7.83 13.85 -45.50
C TRP A 412 -6.85 12.78 -45.98
N PHE A 413 -5.73 12.62 -45.27
CA PHE A 413 -4.74 11.56 -45.45
C PHE A 413 -4.71 10.69 -44.20
#